data_AF-A0A154NXV4-F1
#
_entry.id   AF-A0A154NXV4-F1
#
_cell.length_a   1.000
_cell.length_b   1.000
_cell.length_c   1.000
_cell.angle_alpha   90.00
_cell.angle_beta   90.00
_cell.angle_gamma   90.00
#
_symmetry.space_group_name_H-M   'P 1'
#
loop_
_entity.id
_entity.type
_entity.pdbx_description
1 polymer ?
#
loop_
_entity_poly.entity_id
_entity_poly.type
_entity_poly.pdbx_seq_one_letter_code
_entity_poly.pdbx_strand_id
1 'polypeptide(L)'
;VPLKRLPASSTETDSEGSVIENLFVELEAVTASQGVDERYRSAGLNRRVEENIREVEEAENRENPRTLLEDIFQRADTDQDQLLDIQELAKWIYIKITEHVSRAMSENVGLFTAIDNNPRNGKVSWEEYHAYFLRIHGFPESYISSHDKKHSDMSRTLKESIMRDRARWAEAARNDPERLALDEFLAFTHPESSHRALLQMVEDLFEKFDRDGDEQLTEDEFSDLPADRVGLDLREDRHETVGGSEDRRQEFRHLIDKNKNGKADRTELLMYIDPRHPRHAIQEAQHLISLSDTNQDGKLNLSEILSKMELFLGSKMVDTAGSFHDEF
;
A
#
# COMPACT_ATOMS: atom_id res chain seq x y z
N VAL A 1 -19.43 20.20 59.52
CA VAL A 1 -18.28 19.59 58.81
C VAL A 1 -18.84 18.79 57.63
N PRO A 2 -18.51 19.16 56.39
CA PRO A 2 -19.13 18.63 55.18
C PRO A 2 -18.42 17.36 54.70
N LEU A 3 -19.18 16.40 54.18
CA LEU A 3 -18.63 15.24 53.46
C LEU A 3 -18.36 15.64 52.01
N LYS A 4 -17.09 15.93 51.77
CA LYS A 4 -16.42 15.99 50.47
C LYS A 4 -16.54 14.60 49.81
N ARG A 5 -17.17 14.51 48.64
CA ARG A 5 -16.91 13.43 47.68
C ARG A 5 -16.39 14.06 46.39
N LEU A 6 -15.45 13.31 45.82
CA LEU A 6 -14.44 13.67 44.85
C LEU A 6 -15.02 14.14 43.51
N PRO A 7 -14.27 14.95 42.74
CA PRO A 7 -14.62 15.28 41.37
C PRO A 7 -14.47 14.05 40.48
N ALA A 8 -15.42 13.84 39.58
CA ALA A 8 -15.33 12.90 38.48
C ALA A 8 -14.17 13.30 37.57
N SER A 9 -13.35 12.31 37.25
CA SER A 9 -12.23 12.34 36.32
C SER A 9 -12.74 12.34 34.87
N SER A 10 -12.01 13.06 34.00
CA SER A 10 -11.74 12.73 32.58
C SER A 10 -12.93 12.37 31.67
N THR A 11 -13.60 13.38 31.10
CA THR A 11 -14.57 13.15 30.00
C THR A 11 -14.23 13.97 28.73
N GLU A 12 -13.08 14.68 28.71
CA GLU A 12 -12.78 15.74 27.73
C GLU A 12 -11.28 15.80 27.28
N THR A 13 -10.44 14.79 27.54
CA THR A 13 -9.08 14.70 26.94
C THR A 13 -9.05 14.01 25.57
N ASP A 14 -10.15 13.38 25.17
CA ASP A 14 -10.06 12.05 24.57
C ASP A 14 -10.77 11.88 23.21
N SER A 15 -11.38 12.91 22.61
CA SER A 15 -12.12 12.80 21.33
C SER A 15 -11.18 12.72 20.11
N GLU A 16 -10.25 11.77 20.20
CA GLU A 16 -8.99 11.53 19.48
C GLU A 16 -8.18 12.79 19.25
N GLY A 17 -7.66 13.46 20.30
CA GLY A 17 -7.12 14.83 20.22
C GLY A 17 -6.38 15.18 18.91
N SER A 18 -6.95 15.88 17.92
CA SER A 18 -8.35 16.04 17.54
C SER A 18 -8.46 15.51 16.08
N VAL A 19 -9.00 14.30 15.89
CA VAL A 19 -8.82 13.37 14.75
C VAL A 19 -7.34 13.27 14.32
N ILE A 20 -6.53 13.14 15.37
CA ILE A 20 -5.07 13.36 15.51
C ILE A 20 -4.51 14.43 14.57
N GLU A 21 -4.61 15.65 15.12
CA GLU A 21 -4.40 16.97 14.50
C GLU A 21 -4.66 16.93 13.00
N ASN A 22 -5.90 16.49 12.71
CA ASN A 22 -6.60 16.28 11.44
C ASN A 22 -5.74 15.64 10.33
N LEU A 23 -5.33 14.39 10.58
CA LEU A 23 -4.39 13.60 9.76
C LEU A 23 -3.09 14.38 9.54
N PHE A 24 -2.51 14.86 10.64
CA PHE A 24 -1.47 15.90 10.68
C PHE A 24 -1.67 17.04 9.64
N VAL A 25 -2.90 17.56 9.60
CA VAL A 25 -3.55 18.55 8.71
C VAL A 25 -3.57 18.16 7.21
N GLU A 26 -3.95 16.90 6.99
CA GLU A 26 -3.97 16.11 5.74
C GLU A 26 -2.57 15.96 5.10
N LEU A 27 -1.72 15.40 5.96
CA LEU A 27 -0.27 15.23 5.92
C LEU A 27 0.38 16.45 5.28
N GLU A 28 0.31 17.54 6.06
CA GLU A 28 -0.01 18.92 5.67
C GLU A 28 -0.05 19.19 4.17
N ALA A 29 -1.29 19.18 3.68
CA ALA A 29 -1.75 19.39 2.32
C ALA A 29 -0.99 18.56 1.28
N VAL A 30 -0.90 17.26 1.55
CA VAL A 30 -0.35 16.23 0.66
C VAL A 30 1.09 16.55 0.30
N THR A 31 1.87 16.78 1.35
CA THR A 31 3.26 17.27 1.29
C THR A 31 3.44 18.43 0.29
N ALA A 32 2.49 19.39 0.35
CA ALA A 32 2.36 20.62 -0.43
C ALA A 32 2.50 20.45 -1.96
N SER A 33 1.64 19.58 -2.51
CA SER A 33 1.29 19.39 -3.93
C SER A 33 2.43 19.06 -4.90
N GLN A 34 3.36 18.16 -4.53
CA GLN A 34 4.53 17.85 -5.37
C GLN A 34 5.27 19.15 -5.80
N GLY A 35 5.79 19.99 -4.90
CA GLY A 35 6.43 21.32 -5.16
C GLY A 35 7.64 21.37 -6.13
N VAL A 36 7.84 20.31 -6.89
CA VAL A 36 8.64 20.13 -8.08
C VAL A 36 7.75 19.30 -9.04
N ASP A 37 6.83 19.88 -9.81
CA ASP A 37 6.44 19.28 -11.11
C ASP A 37 7.73 19.32 -11.92
N GLU A 38 8.58 18.32 -11.74
CA GLU A 38 9.87 18.16 -12.41
C GLU A 38 10.54 19.51 -12.77
N ARG A 39 11.05 20.31 -11.82
CA ARG A 39 11.72 21.59 -12.20
C ARG A 39 12.82 21.40 -13.24
N TYR A 40 13.34 20.19 -13.38
CA TYR A 40 13.75 19.70 -14.67
C TYR A 40 13.32 18.25 -14.76
N ARG A 41 12.60 17.90 -15.83
CA ARG A 41 12.56 16.62 -16.53
C ARG A 41 13.99 16.09 -16.80
N SER A 42 14.82 16.01 -15.75
CA SER A 42 16.21 16.48 -15.71
C SER A 42 17.03 15.83 -16.78
N ALA A 43 16.98 16.53 -17.91
CA ALA A 43 17.76 16.35 -19.11
C ALA A 43 18.01 14.88 -19.49
N GLY A 44 16.93 14.18 -19.83
CA GLY A 44 16.93 13.10 -20.82
C GLY A 44 18.03 12.06 -20.65
N LEU A 45 17.93 11.22 -19.63
CA LEU A 45 18.74 10.01 -19.53
C LEU A 45 17.96 8.83 -20.12
N ASN A 46 18.66 8.04 -20.94
CA ASN A 46 18.08 6.93 -21.70
C ASN A 46 17.50 5.87 -20.75
N ARG A 47 16.23 5.48 -20.98
CA ARG A 47 15.41 4.48 -20.25
C ARG A 47 16.11 3.15 -19.95
N ARG A 48 17.10 2.77 -20.77
CA ARG A 48 17.91 1.54 -20.61
C ARG A 48 19.00 1.67 -19.54
N VAL A 49 19.38 2.88 -19.15
CA VAL A 49 20.35 3.16 -18.09
C VAL A 49 19.66 3.16 -16.73
N GLU A 50 18.42 3.64 -16.65
CA GLU A 50 17.61 3.60 -15.41
C GLU A 50 17.26 2.17 -14.99
N GLU A 51 16.85 1.30 -15.91
CA GLU A 51 16.58 -0.12 -15.62
C GLU A 51 17.82 -0.87 -15.10
N ASN A 52 19.01 -0.59 -15.65
CA ASN A 52 20.27 -1.18 -15.17
C ASN A 52 20.77 -0.57 -13.85
N ILE A 53 20.48 0.71 -13.58
CA ILE A 53 20.78 1.33 -12.29
C ILE A 53 19.86 0.75 -11.21
N ARG A 54 18.59 0.45 -11.53
CA ARG A 54 17.61 -0.12 -10.59
C ARG A 54 17.91 -1.54 -10.15
N GLU A 55 18.22 -2.44 -11.10
CA GLU A 55 18.62 -3.81 -10.74
C GLU A 55 19.91 -3.82 -9.91
N VAL A 56 20.81 -2.85 -10.15
CA VAL A 56 22.04 -2.68 -9.38
C VAL A 56 21.76 -2.03 -8.02
N GLU A 57 20.91 -1.01 -7.92
CA GLU A 57 20.55 -0.38 -6.64
C GLU A 57 19.73 -1.30 -5.74
N GLU A 58 18.73 -2.03 -6.27
CA GLU A 58 17.95 -3.01 -5.49
C GLU A 58 18.79 -4.24 -5.10
N ALA A 59 19.74 -4.66 -5.94
CA ALA A 59 20.68 -5.74 -5.59
C ALA A 59 21.75 -5.27 -4.59
N GLU A 60 22.36 -4.09 -4.78
CA GLU A 60 23.35 -3.51 -3.86
C GLU A 60 22.72 -3.15 -2.50
N ASN A 61 21.47 -2.69 -2.48
CA ASN A 61 20.71 -2.42 -1.26
C ASN A 61 20.35 -3.70 -0.48
N ARG A 62 20.17 -4.83 -1.18
CA ARG A 62 20.02 -6.16 -0.53
C ARG A 62 21.35 -6.73 -0.03
N GLU A 63 22.48 -6.33 -0.61
CA GLU A 63 23.80 -6.76 -0.16
C GLU A 63 24.26 -6.07 1.14
N ASN A 64 23.78 -4.85 1.43
CA ASN A 64 24.06 -4.13 2.68
C ASN A 64 22.81 -3.48 3.30
N PRO A 65 21.94 -4.26 3.98
CA PRO A 65 20.70 -3.75 4.56
C PRO A 65 20.92 -2.68 5.65
N ARG A 66 22.08 -2.70 6.32
CA ARG A 66 22.44 -1.67 7.30
C ARG A 66 22.63 -0.30 6.66
N THR A 67 23.39 -0.22 5.58
CA THR A 67 23.67 1.06 4.91
C THR A 67 22.41 1.61 4.24
N LEU A 68 21.53 0.73 3.76
CA LEU A 68 20.22 1.12 3.27
C LEU A 68 19.37 1.77 4.37
N LEU A 69 19.25 1.13 5.53
CA LEU A 69 18.48 1.70 6.65
C LEU A 69 19.10 3.00 7.17
N GLU A 70 20.43 3.12 7.16
CA GLU A 70 21.13 4.37 7.50
C GLU A 70 20.80 5.50 6.51
N ASP A 71 20.79 5.23 5.19
CA ASP A 71 20.39 6.22 4.17
C ASP A 71 18.93 6.63 4.33
N ILE A 72 18.03 5.65 4.50
CA ILE A 72 16.61 5.91 4.67
C ILE A 72 16.34 6.72 5.95
N PHE A 73 17.04 6.38 7.05
CA PHE A 73 16.95 7.13 8.30
C PHE A 73 17.33 8.59 8.10
N GLN A 74 18.47 8.87 7.45
CA GLN A 74 18.93 10.23 7.18
C GLN A 74 18.00 11.02 6.26
N ARG A 75 17.26 10.33 5.38
CA ARG A 75 16.31 10.97 4.45
C ARG A 75 14.93 11.20 5.07
N ALA A 76 14.55 10.38 6.05
CA ALA A 76 13.31 10.55 6.80
C ALA A 76 13.45 11.65 7.88
N ASP A 77 14.62 11.75 8.50
CA ASP A 77 14.98 12.76 9.51
C ASP A 77 15.07 14.16 8.86
N THR A 78 13.99 14.92 8.99
CA THR A 78 13.82 16.22 8.32
C THR A 78 14.39 17.35 9.16
N ASP A 79 14.36 17.23 10.49
CA ASP A 79 14.89 18.24 11.41
C ASP A 79 16.36 18.01 11.83
N GLN A 80 16.94 16.87 11.43
CA GLN A 80 18.32 16.45 11.68
C GLN A 80 18.65 16.27 13.16
N ASP A 81 17.66 15.95 13.99
CA ASP A 81 17.83 15.69 15.42
C ASP A 81 18.36 14.27 15.71
N GLN A 82 18.55 13.44 14.68
CA GLN A 82 18.94 12.04 14.76
C GLN A 82 17.91 11.14 15.46
N LEU A 83 16.63 11.54 15.47
CA LEU A 83 15.52 10.83 16.08
C LEU A 83 14.25 10.96 15.22
N LEU A 84 13.83 9.87 14.58
CA LEU A 84 12.60 9.88 13.79
C LEU A 84 11.37 9.96 14.70
N ASP A 85 10.65 11.07 14.60
CA ASP A 85 9.34 11.16 15.22
C ASP A 85 8.23 10.57 14.33
N ILE A 86 7.03 10.47 14.91
CA ILE A 86 5.85 9.93 14.24
C ILE A 86 5.45 10.73 12.99
N GLN A 87 5.69 12.05 12.96
CA GLN A 87 5.31 12.91 11.84
C GLN A 87 6.27 12.71 10.67
N GLU A 88 7.58 12.66 10.94
CA GLU A 88 8.63 12.41 9.95
C GLU A 88 8.51 11.02 9.34
N LEU A 89 8.32 10.00 10.17
CA LEU A 89 8.15 8.63 9.71
C LEU A 89 6.88 8.46 8.87
N ALA A 90 5.75 9.00 9.32
CA ALA A 90 4.50 8.95 8.55
C ALA A 90 4.63 9.69 7.21
N LYS A 91 5.31 10.85 7.19
CA LYS A 91 5.56 11.61 5.96
C LYS A 91 6.43 10.83 4.97
N TRP A 92 7.49 10.19 5.44
CA TRP A 92 8.36 9.39 4.59
C TRP A 92 7.61 8.20 3.96
N ILE A 93 6.87 7.45 4.78
CA ILE A 93 6.05 6.31 4.32
C ILE A 93 5.03 6.77 3.28
N TYR A 94 4.36 7.89 3.53
CA TYR A 94 3.40 8.47 2.59
C TYR A 94 4.01 8.79 1.22
N ILE A 95 5.20 9.41 1.20
CA ILE A 95 5.93 9.72 -0.03
C ILE A 95 6.26 8.42 -0.77
N LYS A 96 6.74 7.39 -0.06
CA LYS A 96 7.08 6.10 -0.66
C LYS A 96 5.87 5.42 -1.28
N ILE A 97 4.74 5.38 -0.57
CA ILE A 97 3.48 4.82 -1.10
C ILE A 97 3.05 5.58 -2.35
N THR A 98 3.07 6.92 -2.32
CA THR A 98 2.62 7.75 -3.45
C THR A 98 3.55 7.62 -4.66
N GLU A 99 4.87 7.58 -4.45
CA GLU A 99 5.87 7.32 -5.49
C GLU A 99 5.64 5.95 -6.14
N HIS A 100 5.40 4.93 -5.31
CA HIS A 100 5.11 3.58 -5.77
C HIS A 100 3.85 3.55 -6.66
N VAL A 101 2.74 4.11 -6.18
CA VAL A 101 1.47 4.14 -6.94
C VAL A 101 1.62 4.93 -8.26
N SER A 102 2.29 6.08 -8.23
CA SER A 102 2.50 6.91 -9.43
C SER A 102 3.42 6.24 -10.44
N ARG A 103 4.46 5.57 -9.95
CA ARG A 103 5.40 4.79 -10.76
C ARG A 103 4.70 3.59 -11.38
N ALA A 104 3.96 2.82 -10.60
CA ALA A 104 3.14 1.70 -11.05
C ALA A 104 2.23 2.13 -12.22
N MET A 105 1.49 3.24 -12.08
CA MET A 105 0.65 3.75 -13.17
C MET A 105 1.44 4.10 -14.44
N SER A 106 2.60 4.74 -14.30
CA SER A 106 3.42 5.20 -15.42
C SER A 106 4.15 4.05 -16.13
N GLU A 107 4.70 3.13 -15.36
CA GLU A 107 5.44 1.97 -15.83
C GLU A 107 4.50 0.93 -16.43
N ASN A 108 3.29 0.79 -15.89
CA ASN A 108 2.25 -0.06 -16.46
C ASN A 108 1.98 0.29 -17.93
N VAL A 109 1.96 1.58 -18.31
CA VAL A 109 1.80 1.98 -19.72
C VAL A 109 2.98 1.53 -20.58
N GLY A 110 4.21 1.68 -20.06
CA GLY A 110 5.42 1.25 -20.75
C GLY A 110 5.47 -0.27 -20.94
N LEU A 111 5.19 -1.01 -19.87
CA LEU A 111 5.14 -2.47 -19.84
C LEU A 111 4.04 -3.00 -20.77
N PHE A 112 2.81 -2.48 -20.63
CA PHE A 112 1.69 -2.81 -21.51
C PHE A 112 2.06 -2.61 -22.98
N THR A 113 2.68 -1.48 -23.30
CA THR A 113 3.09 -1.15 -24.67
C THR A 113 4.20 -2.06 -25.21
N ALA A 114 5.06 -2.57 -24.33
CA ALA A 114 6.12 -3.50 -24.70
C ALA A 114 5.58 -4.92 -24.93
N ILE A 115 4.54 -5.31 -24.19
CA ILE A 115 3.92 -6.63 -24.27
C ILE A 115 2.91 -6.71 -25.41
N ASP A 116 2.06 -5.68 -25.61
CA ASP A 116 1.09 -5.57 -26.73
C ASP A 116 1.82 -5.37 -28.06
N ASN A 117 2.31 -6.47 -28.64
CA ASN A 117 3.12 -6.45 -29.84
C ASN A 117 2.69 -7.47 -30.90
N ASN A 118 1.81 -8.43 -30.57
CA ASN A 118 1.48 -9.52 -31.48
C ASN A 118 0.04 -10.05 -31.34
N PRO A 119 -0.96 -9.38 -31.95
CA PRO A 119 -0.88 -8.11 -32.65
C PRO A 119 -0.99 -6.94 -31.68
N ARG A 120 -0.33 -5.82 -31.99
CA ARG A 120 -0.51 -4.56 -31.24
C ARG A 120 -1.93 -4.03 -31.40
N ASN A 121 -2.81 -4.43 -30.50
CA ASN A 121 -4.26 -4.27 -30.61
C ASN A 121 -4.86 -3.45 -29.46
N GLY A 122 -4.02 -2.93 -28.57
CA GLY A 122 -4.45 -2.17 -27.39
C GLY A 122 -5.04 -3.06 -26.30
N LYS A 123 -4.75 -4.36 -26.33
CA LYS A 123 -5.05 -5.33 -25.27
C LYS A 123 -3.92 -6.35 -25.19
N VAL A 124 -3.49 -6.67 -23.98
CA VAL A 124 -2.48 -7.69 -23.73
C VAL A 124 -3.17 -9.04 -23.54
N SER A 125 -2.80 -10.03 -24.33
CA SER A 125 -3.26 -11.41 -24.13
C SER A 125 -2.39 -12.15 -23.11
N TRP A 126 -2.94 -13.22 -22.52
CA TRP A 126 -2.17 -14.05 -21.60
C TRP A 126 -0.91 -14.64 -22.26
N GLU A 127 -1.00 -15.03 -23.53
CA GLU A 127 0.14 -15.56 -24.29
C GLU A 127 1.26 -14.52 -24.42
N GLU A 128 0.91 -13.26 -24.68
CA GLU A 128 1.89 -12.17 -24.77
C GLU A 128 2.56 -11.90 -23.42
N TYR A 129 1.77 -11.82 -22.34
CA TYR A 129 2.30 -11.64 -20.99
C TYR A 129 3.17 -12.83 -20.56
N HIS A 130 2.73 -14.05 -20.84
CA HIS A 130 3.46 -15.25 -20.50
C HIS A 130 4.79 -15.37 -21.27
N ALA A 131 4.79 -15.00 -22.55
CA ALA A 131 6.02 -14.94 -23.35
C ALA A 131 7.00 -13.89 -22.78
N TYR A 132 6.50 -12.73 -22.38
CA TYR A 132 7.29 -11.71 -21.70
C TYR A 132 7.87 -12.24 -20.37
N PHE A 133 7.06 -12.89 -19.54
CA PHE A 133 7.46 -13.50 -18.28
C PHE A 133 8.61 -14.51 -18.46
N LEU A 134 8.47 -15.42 -19.44
CA LEU A 134 9.53 -16.38 -19.74
C LEU A 134 10.82 -15.69 -20.20
N ARG A 135 10.71 -14.61 -20.97
CA ARG A 135 11.89 -13.87 -21.45
C ARG A 135 12.65 -13.19 -20.33
N ILE A 136 11.96 -12.55 -19.37
CA ILE A 136 12.62 -11.91 -18.22
C ILE A 136 13.27 -12.93 -17.29
N HIS A 137 12.73 -14.15 -17.20
CA HIS A 137 13.32 -15.26 -16.44
C HIS A 137 14.41 -16.03 -17.21
N GLY A 138 14.88 -15.51 -18.35
CA GLY A 138 16.06 -16.03 -19.06
C GLY A 138 15.79 -17.26 -19.93
N PHE A 139 14.54 -17.57 -20.26
CA PHE A 139 14.22 -18.69 -21.14
C PHE A 139 14.52 -18.33 -22.61
N PRO A 140 15.02 -19.29 -23.41
CA PRO A 140 15.35 -19.05 -24.81
C PRO A 140 14.10 -18.87 -25.67
N GLU A 141 14.21 -18.05 -26.73
CA GLU A 141 13.09 -17.74 -27.65
C GLU A 141 12.46 -19.00 -28.29
N SER A 142 13.25 -20.05 -28.49
CA SER A 142 12.77 -21.34 -29.00
C SER A 142 11.81 -22.04 -28.03
N TYR A 143 12.00 -21.86 -26.72
CA TYR A 143 11.12 -22.36 -25.68
C TYR A 143 9.86 -21.52 -25.54
N ILE A 144 9.99 -20.20 -25.65
CA ILE A 144 8.85 -19.26 -25.63
C ILE A 144 7.93 -19.54 -26.81
N SER A 145 8.50 -19.70 -28.00
CA SER A 145 7.75 -19.99 -29.23
C SER A 145 7.08 -21.38 -29.22
N SER A 146 7.63 -22.36 -28.48
CA SER A 146 7.06 -23.71 -28.43
C SER A 146 5.77 -23.80 -27.61
N HIS A 147 5.46 -22.77 -26.80
CA HIS A 147 4.26 -22.71 -25.95
C HIS A 147 4.05 -24.00 -25.14
N ASP A 148 5.11 -24.57 -24.57
CA ASP A 148 4.99 -25.78 -23.74
C ASP A 148 4.25 -25.48 -22.44
N LYS A 149 2.92 -25.65 -22.48
CA LYS A 149 2.02 -25.42 -21.33
C LYS A 149 2.30 -26.31 -20.12
N LYS A 150 3.07 -27.39 -20.28
CA LYS A 150 3.41 -28.30 -19.17
C LYS A 150 4.63 -27.82 -18.38
N HIS A 151 5.43 -26.97 -19.01
CA HIS A 151 6.62 -26.40 -18.43
C HIS A 151 7.51 -27.40 -17.68
N SER A 152 7.73 -28.59 -18.23
CA SER A 152 8.37 -29.70 -17.49
C SER A 152 9.69 -29.30 -16.83
N ASP A 153 10.45 -28.43 -17.51
CA ASP A 153 11.82 -28.06 -17.17
C ASP A 153 11.91 -26.84 -16.23
N MET A 154 10.77 -26.25 -15.83
CA MET A 154 10.76 -25.10 -14.91
C MET A 154 10.77 -25.53 -13.45
N SER A 155 11.44 -24.71 -12.62
CA SER A 155 11.37 -24.80 -11.15
C SER A 155 9.92 -24.78 -10.66
N ARG A 156 9.66 -25.49 -9.56
CA ARG A 156 8.37 -25.48 -8.87
C ARG A 156 7.93 -24.06 -8.50
N THR A 157 8.85 -23.24 -8.00
CA THR A 157 8.57 -21.84 -7.61
C THR A 157 8.08 -21.00 -8.79
N LEU A 158 8.67 -21.20 -9.98
CA LEU A 158 8.28 -20.47 -11.18
C LEU A 158 6.89 -20.91 -11.69
N LYS A 159 6.58 -22.20 -11.60
CA LYS A 159 5.25 -22.74 -11.91
C LYS A 159 4.19 -22.18 -10.96
N GLU A 160 4.50 -22.13 -9.66
CA GLU A 160 3.62 -21.55 -8.66
C GLU A 160 3.40 -20.05 -8.91
N SER A 161 4.43 -19.31 -9.34
CA SER A 161 4.27 -17.91 -9.77
C SER A 161 3.30 -17.77 -10.93
N ILE A 162 3.50 -18.54 -12.01
CA ILE A 162 2.62 -18.49 -13.19
C ILE A 162 1.17 -18.85 -12.84
N MET A 163 0.97 -19.82 -11.94
CA MET A 163 -0.38 -20.18 -11.49
C MET A 163 -1.03 -19.06 -10.67
N ARG A 164 -0.28 -18.38 -9.80
CA ARG A 164 -0.76 -17.19 -9.07
C ARG A 164 -1.11 -16.06 -10.03
N ASP A 165 -0.23 -15.78 -10.99
CA ASP A 165 -0.46 -14.77 -12.01
C ASP A 165 -1.69 -15.10 -12.86
N ARG A 166 -1.92 -16.39 -13.17
CA ARG A 166 -3.09 -16.83 -13.92
C ARG A 166 -4.38 -16.62 -13.14
N ALA A 167 -4.36 -16.82 -11.82
CA ALA A 167 -5.52 -16.58 -10.96
C ALA A 167 -5.83 -15.07 -10.89
N ARG A 168 -4.82 -14.24 -10.60
CA ARG A 168 -4.95 -12.77 -10.57
C ARG A 168 -5.40 -12.21 -11.93
N TRP A 169 -4.90 -12.77 -13.02
CA TRP A 169 -5.35 -12.40 -14.36
C TRP A 169 -6.85 -12.62 -14.56
N ALA A 170 -7.35 -13.78 -14.15
CA ALA A 170 -8.77 -14.12 -14.30
C ALA A 170 -9.68 -13.19 -13.47
N GLU A 171 -9.20 -12.74 -12.32
CA GLU A 171 -9.88 -11.78 -11.46
C GLU A 171 -9.90 -10.37 -12.07
N ALA A 172 -8.78 -9.92 -12.62
CA ALA A 172 -8.69 -8.62 -13.30
C ALA A 172 -9.49 -8.58 -14.62
N ALA A 173 -9.57 -9.70 -15.33
CA ALA A 173 -10.19 -9.85 -16.64
C ALA A 173 -11.73 -9.86 -16.59
N ARG A 174 -12.35 -8.71 -16.35
CA ARG A 174 -13.82 -8.59 -16.29
C ARG A 174 -14.48 -8.65 -17.68
N ASN A 175 -13.89 -8.01 -18.69
CA ASN A 175 -14.53 -7.93 -20.02
C ASN A 175 -14.23 -9.14 -20.90
N ASP A 176 -12.98 -9.60 -20.90
CA ASP A 176 -12.49 -10.69 -21.75
C ASP A 176 -11.47 -11.53 -20.95
N PRO A 177 -11.80 -12.78 -20.56
CA PRO A 177 -10.92 -13.60 -19.74
C PRO A 177 -9.56 -13.89 -20.39
N GLU A 178 -9.44 -13.72 -21.72
CA GLU A 178 -8.21 -13.99 -22.45
C GLU A 178 -7.35 -12.74 -22.64
N ARG A 179 -7.89 -11.54 -22.40
CA ARG A 179 -7.22 -10.26 -22.73
C ARG A 179 -7.51 -9.18 -21.71
N LEU A 180 -6.47 -8.49 -21.26
CA LEU A 180 -6.59 -7.32 -20.40
C LEU A 180 -6.45 -6.04 -21.21
N ALA A 181 -7.41 -5.11 -21.02
CA ALA A 181 -7.23 -3.71 -21.38
C ALA A 181 -6.20 -3.04 -20.45
N LEU A 182 -5.77 -1.81 -20.77
CA LEU A 182 -4.72 -1.10 -20.02
C LEU A 182 -5.06 -0.92 -18.53
N ASP A 183 -6.32 -0.63 -18.22
CA ASP A 183 -6.84 -0.48 -16.86
C ASP A 183 -6.96 -1.81 -16.11
N GLU A 184 -7.36 -2.88 -16.81
CA GLU A 184 -7.42 -4.24 -16.26
C GLU A 184 -6.00 -4.81 -16.04
N PHE A 185 -5.05 -4.47 -16.90
CA PHE A 185 -3.64 -4.83 -16.75
C PHE A 185 -3.01 -4.13 -15.54
N LEU A 186 -3.41 -2.88 -15.26
CA LEU A 186 -3.04 -2.19 -14.02
C LEU A 186 -3.63 -2.90 -12.80
N ALA A 187 -4.90 -3.33 -12.84
CA ALA A 187 -5.50 -4.10 -11.74
C ALA A 187 -4.80 -5.44 -11.48
N PHE A 188 -4.30 -6.07 -12.55
CA PHE A 188 -3.55 -7.31 -12.47
C PHE A 188 -2.15 -7.14 -11.87
N THR A 189 -1.42 -6.10 -12.28
CA THR A 189 -0.01 -5.88 -11.88
C THR A 189 0.13 -5.06 -10.60
N HIS A 190 -0.76 -4.11 -10.39
CA HIS A 190 -0.76 -3.14 -9.30
C HIS A 190 -2.20 -2.86 -8.82
N PRO A 191 -2.85 -3.83 -8.16
CA PRO A 191 -4.21 -3.67 -7.64
C PRO A 191 -4.35 -2.44 -6.73
N GLU A 192 -3.32 -2.14 -5.93
CA GLU A 192 -3.22 -0.97 -5.05
C GLU A 192 -3.32 0.36 -5.82
N SER A 193 -2.93 0.35 -7.10
CA SER A 193 -2.93 1.52 -7.98
C SER A 193 -4.16 1.59 -8.88
N SER A 194 -4.97 0.52 -8.94
CA SER A 194 -6.10 0.45 -9.85
C SER A 194 -7.39 0.90 -9.16
N HIS A 195 -7.96 1.99 -9.66
CA HIS A 195 -9.29 2.45 -9.22
C HIS A 195 -10.35 1.35 -9.34
N ARG A 196 -10.21 0.43 -10.31
CA ARG A 196 -11.14 -0.69 -10.49
C ARG A 196 -11.01 -1.73 -9.40
N ALA A 197 -9.79 -2.08 -9.01
CA ALA A 197 -9.55 -3.04 -7.93
C ALA A 197 -10.05 -2.45 -6.60
N LEU A 198 -9.79 -1.16 -6.35
CA LEU A 198 -10.34 -0.46 -5.19
C LEU A 198 -11.88 -0.49 -5.19
N LEU A 199 -12.55 -0.23 -6.32
CA LEU A 199 -14.01 -0.34 -6.40
C LEU A 199 -14.50 -1.77 -6.09
N GLN A 200 -13.79 -2.81 -6.53
CA GLN A 200 -14.14 -4.19 -6.20
C GLN A 200 -14.05 -4.44 -4.69
N MET A 201 -13.04 -3.92 -4.00
CA MET A 201 -12.97 -4.01 -2.53
C MET A 201 -14.16 -3.32 -1.86
N VAL A 202 -14.61 -2.17 -2.38
CA VAL A 202 -15.81 -1.51 -1.87
C VAL A 202 -17.06 -2.35 -2.11
N GLU A 203 -17.19 -2.98 -3.29
CA GLU A 203 -18.29 -3.93 -3.57
C GLU A 203 -18.27 -5.10 -2.58
N ASP A 204 -17.09 -5.67 -2.30
CA ASP A 204 -16.91 -6.75 -1.34
C ASP A 204 -17.26 -6.33 0.10
N LEU A 205 -17.02 -5.06 0.46
CA LEU A 205 -17.43 -4.50 1.76
C LEU A 205 -18.96 -4.40 1.84
N PHE A 206 -19.63 -3.92 0.80
CA PHE A 206 -21.09 -3.90 0.78
C PHE A 206 -21.67 -5.32 0.85
N GLU A 207 -21.20 -6.26 0.03
CA GLU A 207 -21.75 -7.63 0.04
C GLU A 207 -21.68 -8.31 1.41
N LYS A 208 -20.66 -7.99 2.21
CA LYS A 208 -20.45 -8.61 3.53
C LYS A 208 -21.14 -7.87 4.67
N PHE A 209 -21.27 -6.55 4.60
CA PHE A 209 -21.62 -5.72 5.76
C PHE A 209 -22.88 -4.87 5.56
N ASP A 210 -23.32 -4.61 4.33
CA ASP A 210 -24.59 -3.94 4.04
C ASP A 210 -25.75 -4.91 4.27
N ARG A 211 -26.46 -4.76 5.39
CA ARG A 211 -27.54 -5.69 5.77
C ARG A 211 -28.87 -5.32 5.15
N ASP A 212 -29.11 -4.04 4.90
CA ASP A 212 -30.37 -3.55 4.37
C ASP A 212 -30.35 -3.34 2.85
N GLY A 213 -29.18 -3.45 2.22
CA GLY A 213 -28.97 -3.44 0.78
C GLY A 213 -29.13 -2.04 0.19
N ASP A 214 -28.91 -0.98 0.97
CA ASP A 214 -29.08 0.40 0.54
C ASP A 214 -27.81 1.02 -0.08
N GLU A 215 -26.77 0.20 -0.29
CA GLU A 215 -25.42 0.56 -0.75
C GLU A 215 -24.75 1.63 0.12
N GLN A 216 -25.09 1.68 1.40
CA GLN A 216 -24.47 2.54 2.40
C GLN A 216 -24.18 1.73 3.67
N LEU A 217 -23.03 1.98 4.29
CA LEU A 217 -22.70 1.34 5.56
C LEU A 217 -23.04 2.29 6.71
N THR A 218 -23.92 1.86 7.60
CA THR A 218 -24.15 2.58 8.86
C THR A 218 -22.97 2.42 9.82
N GLU A 219 -22.87 3.31 10.80
CA GLU A 219 -21.85 3.23 11.87
C GLU A 219 -21.85 1.86 12.58
N ASP A 220 -23.04 1.28 12.78
CA ASP A 220 -23.19 -0.04 13.40
C ASP A 220 -22.66 -1.15 12.48
N GLU A 221 -23.00 -1.13 11.19
CA GLU A 221 -22.52 -2.11 10.21
C GLU A 221 -21.01 -2.01 9.97
N PHE A 222 -20.48 -0.79 9.94
CA PHE A 222 -19.04 -0.56 9.88
C PHE A 222 -18.34 -1.06 11.15
N SER A 223 -18.93 -0.84 12.32
CA SER A 223 -18.33 -1.28 13.58
C SER A 223 -18.18 -2.80 13.71
N ASP A 224 -18.85 -3.58 12.85
CA ASP A 224 -18.70 -5.03 12.76
C ASP A 224 -17.54 -5.48 11.83
N LEU A 225 -16.93 -4.57 11.06
CA LEU A 225 -15.79 -4.84 10.16
C LEU A 225 -14.51 -5.21 10.91
N PRO A 226 -13.96 -6.44 10.76
CA PRO A 226 -12.63 -6.73 11.30
C PRO A 226 -11.61 -5.69 10.79
N ALA A 227 -10.91 -5.02 11.70
CA ALA A 227 -9.89 -4.02 11.37
C ALA A 227 -8.84 -4.57 10.38
N ASP A 228 -8.59 -5.87 10.47
CA ASP A 228 -7.67 -6.66 9.67
C ASP A 228 -8.05 -6.79 8.17
N ARG A 229 -9.33 -6.58 7.80
CA ARG A 229 -9.81 -6.84 6.42
C ARG A 229 -10.06 -5.59 5.58
N VAL A 230 -9.91 -4.39 6.15
CA VAL A 230 -10.18 -3.13 5.43
C VAL A 230 -8.89 -2.41 5.01
N GLY A 231 -7.78 -3.16 4.91
CA GLY A 231 -6.60 -2.72 4.17
C GLY A 231 -5.24 -2.89 4.85
N LEU A 232 -5.08 -3.68 5.91
CA LEU A 232 -3.77 -4.01 6.49
C LEU A 232 -3.86 -5.38 7.14
N ASP A 233 -3.36 -6.41 6.47
CA ASP A 233 -3.10 -7.72 7.07
C ASP A 233 -1.87 -7.54 7.98
N LEU A 234 -2.09 -7.03 9.20
CA LEU A 234 -1.06 -6.98 10.22
C LEU A 234 -0.81 -8.41 10.65
N ARG A 235 0.16 -9.07 10.00
CA ARG A 235 0.60 -10.43 10.30
C ARG A 235 0.57 -10.72 11.81
N GLU A 236 -0.41 -11.53 12.18
CA GLU A 236 -0.25 -12.75 12.97
C GLU A 236 0.72 -12.67 14.16
N ASP A 237 0.55 -11.71 15.08
CA ASP A 237 0.98 -11.95 16.48
C ASP A 237 0.26 -11.12 17.57
N ARG A 238 -0.89 -10.51 17.28
CA ARG A 238 -1.78 -10.02 18.33
C ARG A 238 -3.23 -10.37 18.04
N HIS A 239 -3.68 -11.40 18.75
CA HIS A 239 -5.07 -11.65 19.09
C HIS A 239 -5.61 -10.55 20.04
N GLU A 240 -5.30 -9.28 19.75
CA GLU A 240 -5.87 -8.14 20.46
C GLU A 240 -6.80 -7.45 19.48
N THR A 241 -8.09 -7.62 19.73
CA THR A 241 -9.12 -6.69 19.29
C THR A 241 -8.83 -5.31 19.88
N VAL A 242 -7.82 -4.61 19.36
CA VAL A 242 -7.48 -3.24 19.76
C VAL A 242 -8.41 -2.34 18.96
N GLY A 243 -9.51 -1.96 19.58
CA GLY A 243 -10.61 -1.24 18.95
C GLY A 243 -11.93 -1.84 19.39
N GLY A 244 -12.48 -1.36 20.52
CA GLY A 244 -13.86 -1.67 20.87
C GLY A 244 -14.80 -1.23 19.74
N SER A 245 -16.05 -1.68 19.76
CA SER A 245 -17.06 -1.15 18.83
C SER A 245 -17.12 0.38 18.86
N GLU A 246 -16.79 0.99 20.01
CA GLU A 246 -16.72 2.44 20.21
C GLU A 246 -15.56 3.12 19.46
N ASP A 247 -14.38 2.51 19.36
CA ASP A 247 -13.23 3.09 18.65
C ASP A 247 -13.51 3.10 17.13
N ARG A 248 -14.07 2.02 16.58
CA ARG A 248 -14.48 1.97 15.16
C ARG A 248 -15.61 2.93 14.84
N ARG A 249 -16.55 3.11 15.77
CA ARG A 249 -17.64 4.09 15.66
C ARG A 249 -17.07 5.51 15.61
N GLN A 250 -16.02 5.77 16.38
CA GLN A 250 -15.32 7.04 16.37
C GLN A 250 -14.55 7.24 15.05
N GLU A 251 -13.82 6.22 14.58
CA GLU A 251 -13.14 6.23 13.28
C GLU A 251 -14.12 6.50 12.14
N PHE A 252 -15.26 5.81 12.12
CA PHE A 252 -16.31 5.99 11.13
C PHE A 252 -16.80 7.44 11.07
N ARG A 253 -17.13 8.02 12.23
CA ARG A 253 -17.64 9.40 12.35
C ARG A 253 -16.64 10.47 11.91
N HIS A 254 -15.35 10.15 11.90
CA HIS A 254 -14.29 11.13 11.72
C HIS A 254 -13.51 10.96 10.40
N LEU A 255 -13.27 9.73 9.95
CA LEU A 255 -12.49 9.43 8.75
C LEU A 255 -13.35 9.09 7.54
N ILE A 256 -14.55 8.55 7.75
CA ILE A 256 -15.38 7.98 6.68
C ILE A 256 -16.59 8.86 6.40
N ASP A 257 -17.41 9.15 7.41
CA ASP A 257 -18.62 9.96 7.32
C ASP A 257 -18.29 11.46 7.20
N LYS A 258 -17.78 11.86 6.03
CA LYS A 258 -17.35 13.23 5.76
C LYS A 258 -18.55 14.18 5.70
N ASN A 259 -19.67 13.70 5.17
CA ASN A 259 -20.89 14.47 5.05
C ASN A 259 -21.72 14.52 6.36
N LYS A 260 -21.32 13.74 7.39
CA LYS A 260 -21.93 13.64 8.73
C LYS A 260 -23.39 13.20 8.68
N ASN A 261 -23.77 12.34 7.75
CA ASN A 261 -25.13 11.81 7.62
C ASN A 261 -25.33 10.49 8.40
N GLY A 262 -24.27 9.96 9.04
CA GLY A 262 -24.28 8.70 9.79
C GLY A 262 -24.16 7.44 8.93
N LYS A 263 -23.83 7.59 7.64
CA LYS A 263 -23.77 6.54 6.63
C LYS A 263 -22.59 6.77 5.66
N ALA A 264 -21.79 5.75 5.43
CA ALA A 264 -20.69 5.80 4.47
C ALA A 264 -21.19 5.39 3.08
N ASP A 265 -21.08 6.30 2.12
CA ASP A 265 -21.36 5.99 0.72
C ASP A 265 -20.16 5.35 0.00
N ARG A 266 -20.38 4.89 -1.24
CA ARG A 266 -19.33 4.27 -2.07
C ARG A 266 -18.10 5.18 -2.24
N THR A 267 -18.28 6.50 -2.29
CA THR A 267 -17.17 7.47 -2.47
C THR A 267 -16.36 7.59 -1.19
N GLU A 268 -17.03 7.69 -0.05
CA GLU A 268 -16.41 7.76 1.27
C GLU A 268 -15.63 6.49 1.59
N LEU A 269 -16.21 5.32 1.31
CA LEU A 269 -15.50 4.04 1.45
C LEU A 269 -14.31 3.92 0.50
N LEU A 270 -14.45 4.39 -0.74
CA LEU A 270 -13.35 4.38 -1.70
C LEU A 270 -12.18 5.25 -1.24
N MET A 271 -12.46 6.45 -0.72
CA MET A 271 -11.43 7.33 -0.14
C MET A 271 -10.79 6.70 1.09
N TYR A 272 -11.58 5.99 1.89
CA TYR A 272 -11.07 5.28 3.05
C TYR A 272 -10.07 4.21 2.62
N ILE A 273 -10.42 3.31 1.69
CA ILE A 273 -9.53 2.21 1.28
C ILE A 273 -8.33 2.63 0.42
N ASP A 274 -8.35 3.81 -0.21
CA ASP A 274 -7.26 4.26 -1.08
C ASP A 274 -5.92 4.24 -0.31
N PRO A 275 -4.90 3.49 -0.78
CA PRO A 275 -3.60 3.41 -0.11
C PRO A 275 -2.91 4.77 0.07
N ARG A 276 -3.27 5.76 -0.75
CA ARG A 276 -2.76 7.14 -0.68
C ARG A 276 -3.50 7.98 0.35
N HIS A 277 -4.42 7.40 1.12
CA HIS A 277 -5.03 8.09 2.24
C HIS A 277 -4.00 8.23 3.38
N PRO A 278 -3.75 9.44 3.91
CA PRO A 278 -2.75 9.68 4.95
C PRO A 278 -2.84 8.78 6.19
N ARG A 279 -4.06 8.30 6.50
CA ARG A 279 -4.29 7.38 7.63
C ARG A 279 -3.36 6.17 7.58
N HIS A 280 -3.15 5.60 6.39
CA HIS A 280 -2.38 4.37 6.22
C HIS A 280 -0.93 4.57 6.62
N ALA A 281 -0.33 5.69 6.20
CA ALA A 281 1.03 6.04 6.55
C ALA A 281 1.19 6.35 8.05
N ILE A 282 0.22 7.01 8.66
CA ILE A 282 0.22 7.31 10.10
C ILE A 282 0.07 6.02 10.92
N GLN A 283 -0.84 5.13 10.53
CA GLN A 283 -1.07 3.83 11.18
C GLN A 283 0.19 2.94 11.09
N GLU A 284 0.83 2.88 9.92
CA GLU A 284 2.09 2.16 9.73
C GLU A 284 3.21 2.75 10.61
N ALA A 285 3.36 4.07 10.66
CA ALA A 285 4.36 4.73 11.49
C ALA A 285 4.14 4.44 12.99
N GLN A 286 2.90 4.55 13.46
CA GLN A 286 2.52 4.17 14.83
C GLN A 286 2.87 2.73 15.13
N HIS A 287 2.58 1.82 14.19
CA HIS A 287 2.88 0.42 14.34
C HIS A 287 4.38 0.18 14.48
N LEU A 288 5.20 0.75 13.58
CA LEU A 288 6.66 0.62 13.61
C LEU A 288 7.27 1.16 14.91
N ILE A 289 6.81 2.32 15.38
CA ILE A 289 7.24 2.90 16.66
C ILE A 289 6.86 1.96 17.80
N SER A 290 5.61 1.47 17.84
CA SER A 290 5.14 0.58 18.91
C SER A 290 5.94 -0.72 19.06
N LEU A 291 6.55 -1.19 17.98
CA LEU A 291 7.35 -2.44 17.96
C LEU A 291 8.85 -2.22 18.19
N SER A 292 9.33 -1.00 18.00
CA SER A 292 10.78 -0.72 17.89
C SER A 292 11.30 0.25 18.96
N ASP A 293 10.43 1.13 19.46
CA ASP A 293 10.75 2.10 20.51
C ASP A 293 11.04 1.34 21.83
N THR A 294 12.33 1.24 22.16
CA THR A 294 12.80 0.46 23.31
C THR A 294 12.89 1.32 24.56
N ASN A 295 13.14 2.62 24.39
CA ASN A 295 13.28 3.57 25.48
C ASN A 295 11.97 4.28 25.86
N GLN A 296 10.89 4.04 25.09
CA GLN A 296 9.54 4.58 25.26
C GLN A 296 9.49 6.11 25.23
N ASP A 297 10.35 6.73 24.43
CA ASP A 297 10.36 8.19 24.24
C ASP A 297 9.42 8.66 23.11
N GLY A 298 8.80 7.73 22.39
CA GLY A 298 7.89 8.01 21.28
C GLY A 298 8.59 8.40 19.97
N LYS A 299 9.93 8.28 19.91
CA LYS A 299 10.78 8.51 18.74
C LYS A 299 11.62 7.26 18.47
N LEU A 300 12.21 7.16 17.28
CA LEU A 300 13.10 6.07 16.91
C LEU A 300 14.50 6.58 16.60
N ASN A 301 15.49 6.03 17.29
CA ASN A 301 16.89 6.25 16.94
C ASN A 301 17.41 5.16 15.98
N LEU A 302 18.55 5.44 15.33
CA LEU A 302 19.17 4.51 14.37
C LEU A 302 19.47 3.14 14.99
N SER A 303 19.86 3.09 16.28
CA SER A 303 20.17 1.82 16.92
C SER A 303 18.93 0.94 17.12
N GLU A 304 17.76 1.54 17.36
CA GLU A 304 16.48 0.84 17.47
C GLU A 304 16.03 0.27 16.13
N ILE A 305 16.20 1.04 15.05
CA ILE A 305 15.90 0.60 13.69
C ILE A 305 16.82 -0.55 13.25
N LEU A 306 18.12 -0.43 13.49
CA LEU A 306 19.08 -1.48 13.17
C LEU A 306 18.90 -2.74 14.04
N SER A 307 18.38 -2.59 15.25
CA SER A 307 17.97 -3.71 16.13
C SER A 307 16.80 -4.50 15.54
N LYS A 308 15.88 -3.81 14.85
CA LYS A 308 14.69 -4.37 14.22
C LYS A 308 14.76 -4.39 12.69
N MET A 309 15.96 -4.58 12.13
CA MET A 309 16.24 -4.46 10.70
C MET A 309 15.25 -5.24 9.80
N GLU A 310 14.94 -6.50 10.11
CA GLU A 310 13.99 -7.31 9.33
C GLU A 310 12.58 -6.72 9.26
N LEU A 311 12.12 -6.09 10.35
CA LEU A 311 10.81 -5.42 10.40
C LEU A 311 10.78 -4.23 9.44
N PHE A 312 11.83 -3.42 9.46
CA PHE A 312 11.91 -2.24 8.60
C PHE A 312 12.10 -2.60 7.13
N LEU A 313 12.92 -3.60 6.81
CA LEU A 313 13.15 -4.07 5.44
C LEU A 313 11.87 -4.56 4.76
N GLY A 314 10.96 -5.19 5.50
CA GLY A 314 9.66 -5.64 4.98
C GLY A 314 8.52 -4.62 5.09
N SER A 315 8.77 -3.46 5.69
CA SER A 315 7.75 -2.42 5.89
C SER A 315 7.58 -1.52 4.67
N LYS A 316 6.47 -0.78 4.61
CA LYS A 316 6.21 0.24 3.58
C LYS A 316 7.22 1.40 3.59
N MET A 317 8.12 1.45 4.58
CA MET A 317 9.24 2.39 4.63
C MET A 317 10.36 2.04 3.64
N VAL A 318 10.54 0.76 3.33
CA VAL A 318 11.68 0.23 2.55
C VAL A 318 11.20 -0.55 1.32
N ASP A 319 10.29 -1.50 1.48
CA ASP A 319 9.76 -2.34 0.40
C ASP A 319 8.24 -2.14 0.24
N THR A 320 7.85 -1.04 -0.41
CA THR A 320 6.44 -0.75 -0.68
C THR A 320 5.82 -1.80 -1.60
N ALA A 321 6.55 -2.27 -2.62
CA ALA A 321 6.04 -3.21 -3.60
C ALA A 321 5.79 -4.59 -3.00
N GLY A 322 6.74 -5.11 -2.22
CA GLY A 322 6.60 -6.36 -1.48
C GLY A 322 5.49 -6.28 -0.44
N SER A 323 5.43 -5.19 0.34
CA SER A 323 4.38 -5.00 1.35
C SER A 323 2.98 -4.99 0.74
N PHE A 324 2.77 -4.34 -0.42
CA PHE A 324 1.46 -4.35 -1.07
C PHE A 324 1.13 -5.70 -1.72
N HIS A 325 2.09 -6.40 -2.32
CA HIS A 325 1.84 -7.70 -2.94
C HIS A 325 1.51 -8.81 -1.93
N ASP A 326 1.92 -8.65 -0.67
CA ASP A 326 1.53 -9.51 0.44
C ASP A 326 0.13 -9.16 0.99
N GLU A 327 -0.34 -7.93 0.80
CA GLU A 327 -1.65 -7.43 1.25
C GLU A 327 -2.79 -7.62 0.22
N PHE A 328 -2.46 -7.80 -1.07
CA PHE A 328 -3.41 -7.90 -2.20
C PHE A 328 -3.45 -9.26 -2.91
#